data_AF-A0A0R1VSJ0-F1
#
_entry.id   AF-A0A0R1VSJ0-F1
#
_cell.length_a   1.000
_cell.length_b   1.000
_cell.length_c   1.000
_cell.angle_alpha   90.00
_cell.angle_beta   90.00
_cell.angle_gamma   90.00
#
_symmetry.space_group_name_H-M   'P 1'
#
loop_
_entity.id
_entity.type
_entity.pdbx_description
1 polymer ?
#
loop_
_entity_poly.entity_id
_entity_poly.type
_entity_poly.pdbx_seq_one_letter_code
_entity_poly.pdbx_strand_id
1 'polypeptide(L)' 'MHDKFCIIDFEYVMHGSYNWTKAENYNDETLATALDRDFVKKFSDEFIRLYGMGRRV' A
#
# COMPACT_ATOMS: atom_id res chain seq x y z
N MET A 1 1.64 -11.03 -6.13
CA MET A 1 1.23 -9.87 -5.31
C MET A 1 2.36 -9.61 -4.33
N HIS A 2 3.11 -8.52 -4.52
CA HIS A 2 4.28 -8.15 -3.71
C HIS A 2 4.25 -6.66 -3.28
N ASP A 3 3.18 -5.97 -3.65
CA ASP A 3 2.95 -4.57 -3.31
C ASP A 3 2.62 -4.45 -1.82
N LYS A 4 3.28 -3.51 -1.14
CA LYS A 4 3.09 -3.24 0.28
C LYS A 4 2.73 -1.78 0.40
N PHE A 5 1.46 -1.51 0.64
CA PHE A 5 0.95 -0.17 0.82
C PHE A 5 -0.28 -0.17 1.72
N CYS A 6 -0.56 0.98 2.31
CA CYS A 6 -1.74 1.23 3.15
C CYS A 6 -2.31 2.61 2.81
N ILE A 7 -3.61 2.67 2.60
CA ILE A 7 -4.35 3.91 2.30
C ILE A 7 -5.18 4.24 3.54
N ILE A 8 -5.08 5.48 4.03
CA ILE A 8 -5.84 5.99 5.17
C ILE A 8 -6.74 7.13 4.69
N ASP A 9 -8.04 6.98 4.94
CA ASP A 9 -9.10 7.95 4.65
C ASP A 9 -9.14 8.52 3.21
N PHE A 10 -8.52 7.83 2.24
CA PHE A 10 -8.32 8.31 0.86
C PHE A 10 -7.53 9.62 0.74
N GLU A 11 -6.81 10.02 1.78
CA GLU A 11 -6.01 11.25 1.80
C GLU A 11 -4.53 10.99 2.03
N TYR A 12 -4.19 9.82 2.56
CA TYR A 12 -2.82 9.46 2.90
C TYR A 12 -2.49 8.06 2.41
N VAL A 13 -1.27 7.89 1.92
CA VAL A 13 -0.74 6.58 1.55
C VAL A 13 0.66 6.37 2.15
N MET A 14 0.88 5.17 2.68
CA MET A 14 2.20 4.63 3.03
C MET A 14 2.53 3.52 2.05
N HIS A 15 3.73 3.50 1.49
CA HIS A 15 4.19 2.45 0.58
C HIS A 15 5.69 2.23 0.66
N GLY A 16 6.17 1.04 0.30
CA GLY A 16 7.60 0.75 0.28
C GLY A 16 7.91 -0.74 0.30
N SER A 17 9.08 -1.09 0.81
CA SER A 17 9.52 -2.48 0.95
C SER A 17 9.15 -3.10 2.30
N TYR A 18 8.82 -2.27 3.31
CA TYR A 18 8.47 -2.70 4.67
C TYR A 18 7.25 -3.63 4.71
N ASN A 19 7.40 -4.85 5.24
CA ASN A 19 6.27 -5.70 5.65
C ASN A 19 5.96 -5.51 7.14
N TRP A 20 4.70 -5.71 7.52
CA TRP A 20 4.27 -5.68 8.93
C TRP A 20 4.63 -6.98 9.67
N THR A 21 5.92 -7.26 9.84
CA THR A 21 6.39 -8.34 10.70
C THR A 21 7.50 -7.87 11.65
N LYS A 22 7.92 -8.74 12.57
CA LYS A 22 8.99 -8.41 13.53
C LYS A 22 10.37 -8.40 12.90
N ALA A 23 10.55 -9.11 11.78
CA ALA A 23 11.85 -9.20 11.09
C ALA A 23 12.28 -7.84 10.54
N GLU A 24 11.33 -7.00 10.11
CA GLU A 24 11.58 -5.69 9.52
C GLU A 24 12.09 -4.66 10.54
N ASN A 25 12.12 -4.97 11.83
CA ASN A 25 12.85 -4.16 12.81
C ASN A 25 14.37 -4.27 12.66
N TYR A 26 14.86 -5.27 11.90
CA TYR A 26 16.29 -5.55 11.69
C TYR A 26 16.71 -5.43 10.23
N ASN A 27 15.76 -5.37 9.30
CA ASN A 27 16.05 -5.22 7.88
C ASN A 27 16.09 -3.75 7.49
N ASP A 28 16.94 -3.40 6.54
CA ASP A 28 16.92 -2.08 5.92
C ASP A 28 15.77 -1.99 4.91
N GLU A 29 14.61 -1.55 5.40
CA GLU A 29 13.40 -1.39 4.61
C GLU A 29 13.12 0.09 4.29
N THR A 30 12.40 0.31 3.22
CA THR A 30 11.95 1.64 2.79
C THR A 30 10.47 1.85 3.16
N LEU A 31 10.17 3.03 3.66
CA LEU A 31 8.80 3.50 3.90
C LEU A 31 8.68 4.95 3.42
N ALA A 32 7.91 5.15 2.35
CA ALA A 32 7.57 6.45 1.80
C ALA A 32 6.11 6.76 2.09
N THR A 33 5.81 8.04 2.29
CA THR A 33 4.48 8.49 2.68
C THR A 33 4.08 9.71 1.87
N ALA A 34 2.81 9.81 1.49
CA ALA A 34 2.29 10.94 0.73
C ALA A 34 0.91 11.38 1.22
N LEU A 35 0.72 12.69 1.33
CA LEU A 35 -0.55 13.38 1.59
C LEU A 35 -0.98 14.10 0.30
N ASP A 36 -1.30 13.33 -0.73
CA ASP A 36 -1.66 13.85 -2.04
C ASP A 36 -2.81 13.02 -2.63
N ARG A 37 -3.96 13.66 -2.86
CA ARG A 37 -5.18 12.96 -3.27
C ARG A 37 -5.06 12.30 -4.65
N ASP A 38 -4.36 12.93 -5.59
CA ASP A 38 -4.18 12.38 -6.94
C ASP A 38 -3.26 11.15 -6.92
N PHE A 39 -2.24 11.17 -6.06
CA PHE A 39 -1.35 10.05 -5.82
C PHE A 39 -2.06 8.91 -5.09
N VAL A 40 -2.80 9.22 -4.02
CA VAL A 40 -3.60 8.24 -3.25
C VAL A 40 -4.65 7.57 -4.12
N LYS A 41 -5.26 8.32 -5.07
CA LYS A 41 -6.21 7.77 -6.03
C LYS A 41 -5.61 6.63 -6.85
N LYS A 42 -4.35 6.74 -7.30
CA LYS A 42 -3.68 5.68 -8.08
C LYS A 42 -3.55 4.38 -7.28
N PHE A 43 -3.20 4.47 -6.00
CA PHE A 43 -3.15 3.30 -5.12
C PHE A 43 -4.55 2.72 -4.82
N SER A 44 -5.55 3.59 -4.70
CA SER A 44 -6.94 3.18 -4.49
C SER A 44 -7.48 2.40 -5.68
N ASP A 45 -7.20 2.86 -6.91
CA ASP A 45 -7.58 2.18 -8.15
C ASP A 45 -6.93 0.79 -8.25
N GLU A 46 -5.65 0.66 -7.87
CA GLU A 46 -4.96 -0.63 -7.81
C GLU A 46 -5.54 -1.57 -6.74
N PHE A 47 -5.86 -1.05 -5.56
CA PHE A 47 -6.51 -1.84 -4.50
C PHE A 47 -7.85 -2.43 -4.99
N ILE A 48 -8.69 -1.61 -5.63
CA ILE A 48 -9.98 -2.06 -6.18
C ILE A 48 -9.76 -3.14 -7.25
N ARG A 49 -8.77 -2.96 -8.14
CA ARG A 49 -8.42 -3.95 -9.16
C ARG A 49 -8.03 -5.29 -8.55
N LEU A 50 -7.10 -5.29 -7.59
CA LEU A 50 -6.64 -6.50 -6.90
C LEU A 50 -7.77 -7.19 -6.14
N TYR A 51 -8.60 -6.40 -5.46
CA TYR A 51 -9.73 -6.92 -4.69
C TYR A 51 -10.80 -7.56 -5.59
N GLY A 52 -11.09 -6.95 -6.74
CA GLY A 52 -11.98 -7.51 -7.75
C GLY A 52 -11.45 -8.82 -8.35
N MET A 53 -10.13 -8.92 -8.58
CA MET A 53 -9.49 -10.16 -9.06
C MET A 53 -9.51 -11.27 -8.00
N GLY A 54 -9.33 -10.94 -6.72
CA GLY A 54 -9.37 -11.89 -5.61
C GLY A 54 -10.78 -12.41 -5.30
N ARG A 55 -11.82 -11.68 -5.73
CA ARG A 55 -13.23 -12.07 -5.63
C ARG A 55 -13.75 -12.68 -6.94
N ARG A 56 -13.09 -13.73 -7.44
CA ARG A 56 -13.76 -14.63 -8.38
C ARG A 56 -14.88 -15.36 -7.62
N VAL A 57 -16.11 -14.93 -7.86
CA VAL A 57 -17.33 -15.73 -7.62
C VAL A 57 -17.38 -16.92 -8.57
#